data_AF-G2DH77-F1
#
_entry.id   AF-G2DH77-F1
#
_cell.length_a   1.000
_cell.length_b   1.000
_cell.length_c   1.000
_cell.angle_alpha   90.00
_cell.angle_beta   90.00
_cell.angle_gamma   90.00
#
_symmetry.space_group_name_H-M   'P 1'
#
loop_
_entity.id
_entity.type
_entity.pdbx_description
1 polymer ?
#
loop_
_entity_poly.entity_id
_entity_poly.type
_entity_poly.pdbx_seq_one_letter_code
_entity_poly.pdbx_strand_id
1 'polypeptide(L)' 'MKKVNLSRIPRERKREAWEKLQRDYPAQAELVESEFVQEMAQAFDGEIVIYLPEAGDNLTR' A
#
# COMPACT_ATOMS: atom_id res chain seq x y z
N MET A 1 -13.67 3.70 5.00
CA MET A 1 -12.24 3.35 5.12
C MET A 1 -12.01 1.99 4.46
N LYS A 2 -11.19 1.91 3.40
CA LYS A 2 -11.00 0.67 2.64
C LYS A 2 -9.66 0.02 2.98
N LYS A 3 -9.69 -1.24 3.42
CA LYS A 3 -8.49 -2.06 3.68
C LYS A 3 -8.04 -2.74 2.39
N VAL A 4 -6.78 -2.53 1.99
CA VAL A 4 -6.19 -3.23 0.83
C VAL A 4 -4.97 -4.00 1.29
N ASN A 5 -4.94 -5.29 0.94
CA ASN A 5 -3.83 -6.19 1.24
C ASN A 5 -3.11 -6.53 -0.06
N LEU A 6 -1.90 -5.98 -0.24
CA LEU A 6 -1.14 -6.12 -1.49
C LEU A 6 -0.59 -7.53 -1.69
N SER A 7 -0.36 -8.28 -0.61
CA SER A 7 0.16 -9.65 -0.68
C SER A 7 -0.83 -10.64 -1.33
N ARG A 8 -2.14 -10.40 -1.13
CA ARG A 8 -3.25 -11.25 -1.59
C ARG A 8 -3.80 -10.88 -2.97
N ILE A 9 -3.25 -9.85 -3.62
CA ILE A 9 -3.65 -9.48 -4.97
C ILE A 9 -3.13 -10.54 -5.94
N PRO A 10 -3.95 -11.06 -6.88
CA PRO A 10 -3.47 -11.98 -7.92
C PRO A 10 -2.27 -11.38 -8.67
N ARG A 11 -1.31 -12.22 -9.08
CA ARG A 11 -0.08 -11.74 -9.74
C ARG A 11 -0.36 -10.83 -10.93
N GLU A 12 -1.40 -11.13 -11.72
CA GLU A 12 -1.82 -10.29 -12.85
C GLU A 12 -2.24 -8.86 -12.43
N ARG A 13 -2.81 -8.69 -11.24
CA ARG A 13 -3.31 -7.40 -10.73
C ARG A 13 -2.35 -6.69 -9.79
N LYS A 14 -1.27 -7.35 -9.36
CA LYS A 14 -0.26 -6.73 -8.48
C LYS A 14 0.36 -5.50 -9.14
N ARG A 15 0.67 -5.59 -10.44
CA ARG A 15 1.21 -4.47 -11.20
C ARG A 15 0.24 -3.30 -11.28
N GLU A 16 -1.01 -3.55 -11.66
CA GLU A 16 -2.04 -2.51 -11.76
C GLU A 16 -2.33 -1.87 -10.38
N ALA A 17 -2.41 -2.68 -9.32
CA ALA A 17 -2.60 -2.19 -7.97
C ALA A 17 -1.40 -1.36 -7.48
N TRP A 18 -0.19 -1.74 -7.88
CA TRP A 18 1.03 -0.98 -7.58
C TRP A 18 1.08 0.35 -8.34
N GLU A 19 0.82 0.34 -9.65
CA GLU A 19 0.73 1.55 -10.48
C GLU A 19 -0.36 2.49 -9.95
N LYS A 20 -1.50 1.95 -9.52
CA LYS A 20 -2.56 2.72 -8.87
C LYS A 20 -2.12 3.32 -7.53
N LEU A 21 -1.41 2.56 -6.70
CA LEU A 21 -0.89 3.05 -5.42
C LEU A 21 0.11 4.19 -5.64
N GLN A 22 1.05 4.03 -6.56
CA GLN A 22 2.03 5.08 -6.90
C GLN A 22 1.36 6.34 -7.42
N ARG A 23 0.30 6.21 -8.25
CA ARG A 23 -0.42 7.35 -8.83
C ARG A 23 -1.31 8.06 -7.82
N ASP A 24 -2.12 7.32 -7.08
CA ASP A 24 -3.19 7.90 -6.24
C ASP A 24 -2.68 8.19 -4.81
N TYR A 25 -1.61 7.52 -4.37
CA TYR A 25 -1.10 7.53 -2.98
C TYR A 25 0.45 7.41 -2.92
N PRO A 26 1.20 8.37 -3.51
CA PRO A 26 2.65 8.25 -3.69
C PRO A 26 3.44 8.14 -2.38
N ALA A 27 3.03 8.82 -1.31
CA ALA A 27 3.70 8.73 0.00
C ALA A 27 3.58 7.33 0.62
N GLN A 28 2.45 6.65 0.41
CA GLN A 28 2.24 5.29 0.86
C GLN A 28 3.07 4.31 0.02
N ALA A 29 3.22 4.56 -1.29
CA ALA A 29 4.09 3.77 -2.14
C ALA A 29 5.56 3.87 -1.70
N GLU A 30 6.04 5.09 -1.44
CA GLU A 30 7.40 5.35 -0.93
C GLU A 30 7.65 4.65 0.42
N LEU A 31 6.67 4.71 1.33
CA LEU A 31 6.77 4.02 2.62
C LEU A 31 6.89 2.50 2.44
N VAL A 32 6.15 1.91 1.50
CA VAL A 32 6.25 0.48 1.19
C VAL A 32 7.62 0.13 0.60
N GLU A 33 8.20 1.00 -0.21
CA GLU A 33 9.55 0.81 -0.78
C GLU A 33 10.68 1.10 0.24
N SER A 34 10.37 1.71 1.39
CA SER A 34 11.38 2.00 2.41
C SER A 34 12.06 0.73 2.93
N GLU A 35 13.38 0.81 3.12
CA GLU A 35 14.23 -0.28 3.60
C GLU A 35 13.68 -0.88 4.90
N PHE A 36 13.30 -0.03 5.84
CA PHE A 36 12.71 -0.45 7.12
C PHE A 36 11.45 -1.32 6.96
N VAL A 37 10.52 -0.95 6.06
CA VAL A 37 9.29 -1.71 5.85
C VAL A 37 9.57 -3.03 5.13
N GLN A 38 10.50 -3.03 4.18
CA GLN A 38 10.92 -4.26 3.48
C GLN A 38 11.59 -5.24 4.44
N GLU A 39 12.48 -4.77 5.31
CA GLU A 39 13.14 -5.57 6.35
C GLU A 39 12.13 -6.16 7.33
N MET A 40 11.18 -5.35 7.82
CA MET A 40 10.14 -5.84 8.71
C MET A 40 9.21 -6.86 8.04
N ALA A 41 8.81 -6.64 6.78
CA ALA A 41 7.96 -7.57 6.07
C ALA A 41 8.64 -8.95 5.92
N GLN A 42 9.95 -8.96 5.64
CA GLN A 42 10.73 -10.20 5.55
C GLN A 42 10.93 -10.87 6.92
N ALA A 43 11.24 -10.08 7.96
CA ALA A 43 11.53 -10.60 9.30
C ALA A 43 10.32 -11.27 9.97
N PHE A 44 9.10 -10.85 9.63
CA PHE A 44 7.86 -11.31 10.25
C PHE A 44 6.97 -12.16 9.34
N ASP A 45 7.44 -12.54 8.13
CA ASP A 45 6.59 -13.13 7.07
C ASP A 45 5.27 -12.33 6.90
N GLY A 46 5.42 -11.00 6.97
CA GLY A 46 4.32 -10.07 7.21
C GLY A 46 3.63 -9.65 5.91
N GLU A 47 2.30 -9.53 5.95
CA GLU A 47 1.53 -8.95 4.86
C GLU A 47 1.52 -7.41 4.98
N ILE A 48 1.90 -6.69 3.92
CA ILE A 48 1.75 -5.24 3.86
C ILE A 48 0.27 -4.89 3.59
N VAL A 49 -0.35 -4.24 4.57
CA VAL A 49 -1.73 -3.76 4.52
C VAL A 49 -1.73 -2.24 4.53
N ILE A 50 -2.33 -1.62 3.51
CA ILE A 50 -2.46 -0.17 3.40
C ILE A 50 -3.92 0.23 3.62
N TYR A 51 -4.12 1.20 4.50
CA TYR A 51 -5.41 1.84 4.73
C TYR A 51 -5.49 3.07 3.85
N LEU A 52 -6.35 3.01 2.84
CA LEU A 52 -6.56 4.13 1.93
C LEU A 52 -7.77 4.95 2.44
N PRO A 53 -7.63 6.27 2.64
CA PRO A 53 -8.77 7.12 2.89
C PRO A 53 -9.72 7.07 1.69
N GLU A 54 -11.03 7.16 1.95
CA GLU A 54 -12.00 7.22 0.85
C GLU A 54 -11.80 8.53 0.09
N ALA A 55 -11.85 8.45 -1.25
CA ALA A 55 -11.77 9.63 -2.11
C ALA A 55 -12.96 10.54 -1.79
N GLY A 56 -12.73 11.58 -0.98
CA GLY A 56 -13.77 12.47 -0.45
C GLY A 56 -13.45 13.05 0.92
N ASP A 57 -12.63 12.38 1.72
CA ASP A 57 -12.20 12.93 3.02
C ASP A 57 -11.02 13.88 2.82
N ASN A 58 -11.33 15.11 2.41
CA ASN A 58 -10.45 16.25 2.65
C ASN A 58 -10.24 16.34 4.17
N LEU A 59 -9.09 15.85 4.65
CA LEU A 59 -8.60 16.09 6.00
C LEU A 59 -8.09 17.55 6.09
N THR A 60 -9.01 18.51 6.03
CA THR A 60 -8.81 19.82 6.65
C THR A 60 -9.03 19.64 8.15
N ARG A 61 -7.93 19.52 8.89
CA ARG A 61 -7.85 19.96 10.28
C ARG A 61 -6.46 20.44 10.62
#